data_AF-A0AAU7U656-F1
#
_entry.id   AF-A0AAU7U656-F1
#
_cell.length_a   1.000
_cell.length_b   1.000
_cell.length_c   1.000
_cell.angle_alpha   90.00
_cell.angle_beta   90.00
_cell.angle_gamma   90.00
#
_symmetry.space_group_name_H-M   'P 1'
#
loop_
_entity.id
_entity.type
_entity.pdbx_description
1 polymer ?
#
loop_
_entity_poly.entity_id
_entity_poly.type
_entity_poly.pdbx_seq_one_letter_code
_entity_poly.pdbx_strand_id
1 'polypeptide(L)'
;MPRYMVERTFPNGLEIPINSEGAAACLNVVDRNADVGVTWVHSYVSDDKRKTFCIYDGPTTEAIRQAAERNGLPVDQISAVSVLDPYFYR
;
A
#
# COMPACT_ATOMS: atom_id res chain seq x y z
N MET A 1 6.74 -14.41 3.35
CA MET A 1 6.63 -13.10 4.02
C MET A 1 5.14 -12.84 4.25
N PRO A 2 4.70 -12.47 5.47
CA PRO A 2 3.31 -12.14 5.72
C PRO A 2 2.79 -11.03 4.78
N ARG A 3 1.51 -11.11 4.45
CA ARG A 3 0.82 -10.15 3.58
C ARG A 3 -0.22 -9.36 4.36
N TYR A 4 -0.31 -8.09 4.05
CA TYR A 4 -1.19 -7.14 4.71
C TYR A 4 -1.98 -6.32 3.69
N MET A 5 -3.26 -6.09 4.00
CA MET A 5 -4.07 -5.08 3.35
C MET A 5 -4.10 -3.83 4.24
N VAL A 6 -3.77 -2.69 3.65
CA VAL A 6 -3.78 -1.39 4.32
C VAL A 6 -4.86 -0.53 3.68
N GLU A 7 -5.82 -0.11 4.50
CA GLU A 7 -6.86 0.85 4.10
C GLU A 7 -6.41 2.26 4.45
N ARG A 8 -6.62 3.19 3.52
CA ARG A 8 -6.24 4.60 3.68
C ARG A 8 -7.33 5.51 3.14
N THR A 9 -7.59 6.60 3.85
CA THR A 9 -8.51 7.65 3.43
C THR A 9 -7.74 8.92 3.07
N PHE A 10 -8.03 9.47 1.90
CA PHE A 10 -7.50 10.73 1.38
C PHE A 10 -8.67 11.73 1.26
N PRO A 11 -8.88 12.62 2.25
CA PRO A 11 -10.04 13.51 2.27
C PRO A 11 -10.18 14.37 1.01
N ASN A 12 -9.05 14.76 0.42
CA ASN A 12 -8.95 15.60 -0.78
C ASN A 12 -8.75 14.78 -2.07
N GLY A 13 -8.85 13.45 -2.00
CA GLY A 13 -8.53 12.54 -3.10
C GLY A 13 -7.03 12.22 -3.22
N LEU A 14 -6.73 11.09 -3.83
CA LEU A 14 -5.39 10.68 -4.22
C LEU A 14 -5.16 11.04 -5.70
N GLU A 15 -4.20 11.92 -5.95
CA GLU A 15 -3.78 12.28 -7.30
C GLU A 15 -2.32 11.87 -7.51
N ILE A 16 -2.12 10.85 -8.34
CA ILE A 16 -0.80 10.46 -8.83
C ILE A 16 -0.84 10.59 -10.36
N PRO A 17 -0.06 11.51 -10.97
CA PRO A 17 -0.07 11.69 -12.41
C PRO A 17 0.53 10.49 -13.13
N ILE A 18 -0.03 10.11 -14.28
CA ILE A 18 0.50 9.02 -15.11
C ILE A 18 1.60 9.59 -16.01
N ASN A 19 2.74 9.92 -15.39
CA ASN A 19 3.93 10.46 -16.04
C ASN A 19 5.18 10.11 -15.21
N SER A 20 6.34 10.66 -15.57
CA SER A 20 7.59 10.44 -14.86
C SER A 20 7.60 10.95 -13.42
N GLU A 21 6.84 12.01 -13.12
CA GLU A 21 6.73 12.57 -11.77
C GLU A 21 5.97 11.63 -10.84
N GLY A 22 4.82 11.11 -11.29
CA GLY A 22 4.08 10.11 -10.52
C GLY A 22 4.85 8.80 -10.38
N ALA A 23 5.59 8.39 -11.40
CA ALA A 23 6.50 7.24 -11.31
C ALA A 23 7.58 7.46 -10.24
N ALA A 24 8.22 8.62 -10.22
CA ALA A 24 9.21 8.96 -9.19
C ALA A 24 8.61 9.01 -7.78
N ALA A 25 7.40 9.57 -7.63
CA ALA A 25 6.68 9.57 -6.36
C ALA A 25 6.41 8.14 -5.84
N CYS A 26 5.95 7.24 -6.72
CA CYS A 26 5.75 5.82 -6.39
C CYS A 26 7.06 5.12 -6.02
N LEU A 27 8.14 5.35 -6.77
CA LEU A 27 9.45 4.74 -6.48
C LEU A 27 10.04 5.21 -5.15
N ASN A 28 9.88 6.50 -4.80
CA ASN A 28 10.29 7.00 -3.48
C ASN A 28 9.56 6.27 -2.34
N VAL A 29 8.27 5.93 -2.54
CA VAL A 29 7.52 5.13 -1.56
C VAL A 29 8.07 3.71 -1.48
N VAL A 30 8.37 3.08 -2.62
CA VAL A 30 8.98 1.74 -2.67
C VAL A 30 10.32 1.72 -1.92
N ASP A 31 11.20 2.67 -2.18
CA ASP A 31 12.53 2.74 -1.56
C ASP A 31 12.43 2.90 -0.03
N ARG A 32 11.57 3.81 0.46
CA ARG A 32 11.35 4.02 1.89
C ARG A 32 10.71 2.83 2.60
N ASN A 33 9.89 2.04 1.88
CA ASN A 33 9.33 0.80 2.43
C ASN A 33 10.43 -0.25 2.59
N ALA A 34 11.36 -0.33 1.62
CA ALA A 34 12.45 -1.31 1.65
C ALA A 34 13.38 -1.12 2.86
N ASP A 35 13.56 0.11 3.35
CA ASP A 35 14.33 0.42 4.57
C ASP A 35 13.85 -0.33 5.82
N VAL A 36 12.58 -0.74 5.84
CA VAL A 36 11.95 -1.48 6.96
C VAL A 36 11.50 -2.88 6.54
N GLY A 37 12.01 -3.38 5.41
CA GLY A 37 11.70 -4.71 4.88
C GLY A 37 10.26 -4.85 4.39
N VAL A 38 9.62 -3.75 3.99
CA VAL A 38 8.25 -3.75 3.46
C VAL A 38 8.29 -3.59 1.93
N THR A 39 7.45 -4.36 1.25
CA THR A 39 7.27 -4.28 -0.21
C THR A 39 5.84 -3.87 -0.52
N TRP A 40 5.68 -2.80 -1.29
CA TRP A 40 4.38 -2.45 -1.88
C TRP A 40 4.13 -3.34 -3.10
N VAL A 41 3.07 -4.15 -3.07
CA VAL A 41 2.75 -5.07 -4.16
C VAL A 41 1.92 -4.35 -5.22
N HIS A 42 0.76 -3.82 -4.82
CA HIS A 42 -0.12 -3.00 -5.65
C HIS A 42 -1.21 -2.35 -4.78
N SER A 43 -2.02 -1.49 -5.39
CA SER A 43 -3.18 -0.88 -4.72
C SER A 43 -4.39 -0.85 -5.62
N TYR A 44 -5.57 -0.94 -5.00
CA TYR A 44 -6.82 -0.52 -5.59
C TYR A 44 -7.18 0.87 -5.08
N VAL A 45 -7.79 1.68 -5.94
CA VAL A 45 -8.23 3.04 -5.64
C VAL A 45 -9.72 3.09 -5.93
N SER A 46 -10.52 3.67 -5.02
CA SER A 46 -11.95 3.89 -5.24
C SER A 46 -12.19 4.86 -6.41
N ASP A 47 -13.38 4.81 -7.01
CA ASP A 47 -13.73 5.65 -8.16
C ASP A 47 -13.62 7.16 -7.84
N ASP A 48 -13.98 7.56 -6.61
CA ASP A 48 -13.85 8.94 -6.11
C ASP A 48 -12.42 9.31 -5.68
N LYS A 49 -11.49 8.36 -5.75
CA LYS A 49 -10.08 8.47 -5.34
C LYS A 49 -9.86 8.81 -3.87
N ARG A 50 -10.87 8.72 -3.02
CA ARG A 50 -10.75 9.06 -1.59
C ARG A 50 -10.34 7.89 -0.72
N LYS A 51 -10.39 6.66 -1.24
CA LYS A 51 -10.00 5.47 -0.49
C LYS A 51 -9.06 4.59 -1.31
N THR A 52 -8.06 4.02 -0.65
CA THR A 52 -7.19 3.02 -1.25
C THR A 52 -7.15 1.75 -0.42
N PHE A 53 -6.97 0.64 -1.11
CA PHE A 53 -6.75 -0.69 -0.54
C PHE A 53 -5.41 -1.19 -1.06
N CYS A 54 -4.37 -1.02 -0.25
CA CYS A 54 -3.00 -1.30 -0.64
C CYS A 54 -2.56 -2.66 -0.13
N ILE A 55 -1.99 -3.50 -1.00
CA ILE A 55 -1.40 -4.77 -0.63
C ILE A 55 0.10 -4.58 -0.40
N TYR A 56 0.56 -4.98 0.78
CA TYR A 56 1.96 -4.97 1.16
C TYR A 56 2.41 -6.33 1.68
N ASP A 57 3.64 -6.70 1.37
CA ASP A 57 4.34 -7.80 2.05
C ASP A 57 5.33 -7.20 3.06
N GLY A 58 5.44 -7.78 4.24
CA GLY A 58 6.36 -7.28 5.28
C GLY A 58 6.51 -8.26 6.45
N PRO A 59 7.49 -8.02 7.35
CA PRO A 59 7.78 -8.95 8.44
C PRO A 59 6.73 -8.90 9.56
N THR A 60 6.16 -7.73 9.86
CA THR A 60 5.19 -7.52 10.94
C THR A 60 4.23 -6.36 10.61
N THR A 61 3.10 -6.29 11.31
CA THR A 61 2.17 -5.15 11.25
C THR A 61 2.85 -3.83 11.62
N GLU A 62 3.75 -3.86 12.59
CA GLU A 62 4.53 -2.70 13.04
C GLU A 62 5.46 -2.17 11.94
N ALA A 63 6.08 -3.06 11.15
CA ALA A 63 6.88 -2.64 10.00
C ALA A 63 6.02 -1.92 8.94
N ILE A 64 4.79 -2.38 8.70
CA ILE A 64 3.83 -1.71 7.81
C ILE A 64 3.47 -0.32 8.34
N ARG A 65 3.25 -0.16 9.66
CA ARG A 65 3.01 1.15 10.27
C ARG A 65 4.20 2.08 10.11
N GLN A 66 5.42 1.58 10.38
CA GLN A 66 6.64 2.37 10.23
C GLN A 66 6.88 2.80 8.78
N ALA A 67 6.62 1.92 7.81
CA ALA A 67 6.69 2.24 6.39
C ALA A 67 5.70 3.37 6.01
N ALA A 68 4.48 3.33 6.53
CA ALA A 68 3.49 4.38 6.31
C ALA A 68 3.92 5.72 6.93
N GLU A 69 4.43 5.71 8.16
CA GLU A 69 4.93 6.89 8.86
C GLU A 69 6.08 7.57 8.09
N ARG A 70 7.07 6.78 7.63
CA ARG A 70 8.20 7.27 6.81
C ARG A 70 7.75 7.94 5.51
N ASN A 71 6.62 7.51 4.97
CA ASN A 71 6.04 8.04 3.75
C ASN A 71 5.03 9.16 3.99
N GLY A 72 4.67 9.46 5.25
CA GLY A 72 3.60 10.41 5.58
C GLY A 72 2.22 9.96 5.05
N LEU A 73 2.01 8.65 4.85
CA LEU A 73 0.76 8.11 4.32
C LEU A 73 -0.20 7.72 5.47
N PRO A 74 -1.48 8.10 5.40
CA PRO A 74 -2.46 7.81 6.45
C PRO A 74 -2.77 6.31 6.52
N VAL A 75 -2.98 5.77 7.72
CA VAL A 75 -3.35 4.36 7.94
C VAL A 75 -4.64 4.32 8.75
N ASP A 76 -5.71 3.84 8.13
CA ASP A 76 -6.99 3.65 8.84
C ASP A 76 -7.01 2.26 9.50
N GLN A 77 -6.64 1.24 8.73
CA GLN A 77 -6.65 -0.15 9.18
C GLN A 77 -5.54 -0.95 8.50
N ILE A 78 -4.96 -1.89 9.25
CA ILE A 78 -4.04 -2.91 8.73
C ILE A 78 -4.60 -4.28 9.08
N SER A 79 -4.81 -5.11 8.06
CA SER A 79 -5.31 -6.46 8.21
C SER A 79 -4.30 -7.45 7.64
N ALA A 80 -3.89 -8.45 8.40
CA ALA A 80 -3.15 -9.58 7.84
C ALA A 80 -4.09 -10.39 6.95
N VAL A 81 -3.69 -10.67 5.72
CA VAL A 81 -4.56 -11.30 4.71
C VAL A 81 -3.85 -12.45 4.01
N SER A 82 -4.63 -13.37 3.45
CA SER A 82 -4.19 -14.43 2.55
C SER A 82 -4.97 -14.32 1.25
N VAL A 83 -4.37 -14.72 0.13
CA VAL A 83 -5.08 -14.72 -1.16
C VAL A 83 -6.08 -15.87 -1.17
N LEU A 84 -7.34 -15.55 -1.42
CA LEU A 84 -8.38 -16.52 -1.77
C LEU A 84 -8.83 -16.22 -3.19
N ASP A 85 -8.28 -16.96 -4.14
CA ASP A 85 -8.69 -16.90 -5.55
C ASP A 85 -9.42 -18.20 -5.91
N PRO A 86 -10.74 -18.17 -6.18
CA PRO A 86 -11.51 -19.38 -6.48
C PRO A 86 -11.07 -20.06 -7.78
N TYR A 87 -10.33 -19.37 -8.66
CA TYR A 87 -9.86 -19.93 -9.93
C TYR A 87 -8.50 -20.62 -9.81
N PHE A 88 -7.77 -20.46 -8.70
CA PHE A 88 -6.54 -21.22 -8.43
C PHE A 88 -6.80 -22.69 -8.11
N TYR A 89 -8.02 -23.04 -7.71
CA TYR A 89 -8.42 -24.39 -7.33
C TYR A 89 -8.91 -25.25 -8.51
N ARG A 90 -8.42 -24.99 -9.72
CA ARG A 90 -8.73 -25.77 -10.93
C ARG A 90 -7.78 -26.94 -11.12
#